data_AF-A0A9D9QQP7-F1
#
_entry.id   AF-A0A9D9QQP7-F1
#
_cell.length_a   1.000
_cell.length_b   1.000
_cell.length_c   1.000
_cell.angle_alpha   90.00
_cell.angle_beta   90.00
_cell.angle_gamma   90.00
#
_symmetry.space_group_name_H-M   'P 1'
#
loop_
_entity.id
_entity.type
_entity.pdbx_description
1 polymer ?
#
loop_
_entity_poly.entity_id
_entity_poly.type
_entity_poly.pdbx_seq_one_letter_code
_entity_poly.pdbx_strand_id
1 'polypeptide(L)'
;MKGLLALLLAVAAQSVSAHGHAGAVDDSLPDAERIRFCQRVRDFAMVAFGDRERGRPMKLFAEDGSPGPRVTNAIVRRIYEEPQIDSPKKAEAFSRATCNEMMQSGESERP
;
A
#
# COMPACT_ATOMS: atom_id res chain seq x y z
N MET A 1 7.95 1.61 48.57
CA MET A 1 7.61 2.65 47.57
C MET A 1 8.80 3.15 46.74
N LYS A 2 9.98 2.50 46.73
CA LYS A 2 11.13 2.89 45.88
C LYS A 2 11.28 2.05 44.60
N GLY A 3 10.75 0.83 44.57
CA GLY A 3 10.82 -0.06 43.39
C GLY A 3 9.78 0.22 42.30
N LEU A 4 8.63 0.81 42.64
CA LEU A 4 7.55 1.07 41.69
C LEU A 4 7.87 2.23 40.73
N LEU A 5 8.65 3.22 41.21
CA LEU A 5 9.09 4.35 40.37
C LEU A 5 10.14 3.92 39.33
N ALA A 6 10.99 2.94 39.66
CA ALA A 6 12.00 2.42 38.75
C ALA A 6 11.41 1.60 37.59
N LEU A 7 10.29 0.92 37.82
CA LEU A 7 9.62 0.11 36.80
C LEU A 7 8.84 0.97 35.80
N LEU A 8 8.29 2.11 36.23
CA LEU A 8 7.52 3.02 35.38
C LEU A 8 8.39 3.83 34.40
N LEU A 9 9.67 4.09 34.72
CA LEU A 9 10.59 4.74 33.79
C LEU A 9 11.07 3.82 32.65
N ALA A 10 11.02 2.50 32.81
CA ALA A 10 11.51 1.55 31.81
C ALA A 10 10.53 1.32 30.63
N VAL A 11 9.25 1.73 30.77
CA VAL A 11 8.21 1.49 29.75
C VAL A 11 8.10 2.64 28.74
N ALA A 12 8.76 3.77 28.96
CA ALA A 12 8.64 4.96 28.11
C ALA A 12 9.49 4.92 26.81
N ALA A 13 10.35 3.91 26.62
CA ALA A 13 11.29 3.86 25.50
C ALA A 13 10.80 3.07 24.27
N GLN A 14 9.54 2.60 24.24
CA GLN A 14 9.04 1.74 23.17
C GLN A 14 8.13 2.47 22.18
N SER A 15 8.53 3.66 21.74
CA SER A 15 7.96 4.30 20.56
C SER A 15 8.94 4.16 19.39
N VAL A 16 9.30 2.91 19.06
CA VAL A 16 9.93 2.63 17.77
C VAL A 16 8.87 2.88 16.70
N SER A 17 8.97 4.05 16.08
CA SER A 17 8.19 4.37 14.90
C SER A 17 8.70 3.44 13.80
N ALA A 18 8.03 2.31 13.62
CA ALA A 18 8.24 1.41 12.50
C ALA A 18 7.80 2.11 11.21
N HIS A 19 8.60 3.07 10.74
CA HIS A 19 8.57 3.54 9.36
C HIS A 19 9.19 2.42 8.53
N GLY A 20 8.44 1.34 8.33
CA GLY A 20 8.85 0.20 7.51
C GLY A 20 9.01 0.64 6.07
N HIS A 21 10.19 1.11 5.71
CA HIS A 21 10.59 1.17 4.30
C HIS A 21 10.57 -0.27 3.81
N ALA A 22 9.85 -0.53 2.73
CA ALA A 22 9.82 -1.86 2.12
C ALA A 22 11.27 -2.26 1.83
N GLY A 23 11.73 -3.35 2.46
CA GLY A 23 13.07 -3.89 2.21
C GLY A 23 13.23 -4.26 0.74
N ALA A 24 14.49 -4.30 0.29
CA ALA A 24 14.80 -4.80 -1.06
C ALA A 24 14.19 -6.20 -1.23
N VAL A 25 13.49 -6.41 -2.34
CA VAL A 25 12.92 -7.72 -2.69
C VAL A 25 14.03 -8.56 -3.31
N ASP A 26 14.32 -9.72 -2.72
CA ASP A 26 15.26 -10.69 -3.26
C ASP A 26 14.69 -11.30 -4.56
N ASP A 27 15.48 -11.26 -5.64
CA ASP A 27 15.12 -11.81 -6.95
C ASP A 27 14.95 -13.34 -6.91
N SER A 28 15.47 -14.01 -5.89
CA SER A 28 15.33 -15.46 -5.68
C SER A 28 13.93 -15.87 -5.24
N LEU A 29 13.07 -14.92 -4.86
CA LEU A 29 11.68 -15.21 -4.51
C LEU A 29 10.87 -15.49 -5.79
N PRO A 30 10.05 -16.56 -5.81
CA PRO A 30 9.26 -16.92 -7.00
C PRO A 30 8.29 -15.80 -7.42
N ASP A 31 7.91 -14.93 -6.48
CA ASP A 31 6.95 -13.85 -6.68
C ASP A 31 7.60 -12.45 -6.69
N ALA A 32 8.93 -12.35 -6.82
CA ALA A 32 9.67 -11.09 -6.68
C ALA A 32 9.16 -9.97 -7.60
N GLU A 33 8.82 -10.31 -8.86
CA GLU A 33 8.26 -9.36 -9.82
C GLU A 33 6.89 -8.84 -9.37
N ARG A 34 5.98 -9.75 -8.98
CA ARG A 34 4.65 -9.38 -8.49
C ARG A 34 4.72 -8.51 -7.24
N ILE A 35 5.62 -8.85 -6.30
CA ILE A 35 5.82 -8.07 -5.08
C ILE A 35 6.28 -6.65 -5.42
N ARG A 36 7.29 -6.49 -6.29
CA ARG A 36 7.78 -5.17 -6.71
C ARG A 36 6.73 -4.37 -7.46
N PHE A 37 5.98 -5.02 -8.34
CA PHE A 37 4.86 -4.41 -9.05
C PHE A 37 3.83 -3.86 -8.07
N CYS A 38 3.35 -4.68 -7.12
CA CYS A 38 2.35 -4.25 -6.16
C CYS A 38 2.87 -3.23 -5.14
N GLN A 39 4.17 -3.21 -4.84
CA GLN A 39 4.79 -2.12 -4.07
C GLN A 39 4.69 -0.78 -4.82
N ARG A 40 5.01 -0.76 -6.12
CA ARG A 40 4.88 0.46 -6.94
C ARG A 40 3.43 0.93 -7.06
N VAL A 41 2.49 0.00 -7.26
CA VAL A 41 1.06 0.31 -7.30
C VAL A 41 0.58 0.92 -5.99
N ARG A 42 1.00 0.37 -4.84
CA ARG A 42 0.71 0.94 -3.51
C ARG A 42 1.24 2.38 -3.41
N ASP A 43 2.45 2.65 -3.88
CA ASP A 43 3.02 4.00 -3.76
C ASP A 43 2.17 5.03 -4.53
N PHE A 44 1.68 4.69 -5.73
CA PHE A 44 0.71 5.52 -6.46
C PHE A 44 -0.64 5.65 -5.74
N ALA A 45 -1.12 4.57 -5.12
CA ALA A 45 -2.34 4.58 -4.32
C ALA A 45 -2.24 5.54 -3.13
N MET A 46 -1.09 5.59 -2.46
CA MET A 46 -0.85 6.51 -1.35
C MET A 46 -0.81 7.98 -1.80
N VAL A 47 -0.23 8.26 -2.98
CA VAL A 47 -0.30 9.59 -3.59
C VAL A 47 -1.75 9.97 -3.91
N ALA A 48 -2.52 9.05 -4.49
CA ALA A 48 -3.93 9.27 -4.83
C ALA A 48 -4.79 9.55 -3.58
N PHE A 49 -4.60 8.80 -2.50
CA PHE A 49 -5.26 9.05 -1.23
C PHE A 49 -4.92 10.46 -0.72
N GLY A 50 -3.64 10.82 -0.69
CA GLY A 50 -3.23 12.15 -0.26
C GLY A 50 -3.75 13.28 -1.16
N ASP A 51 -3.90 13.06 -2.46
CA ASP A 51 -4.49 14.04 -3.38
C ASP A 51 -6.01 14.19 -3.10
N ARG A 52 -6.74 13.09 -2.88
CA ARG A 52 -8.16 13.11 -2.50
C ARG A 52 -8.41 13.87 -1.21
N GLU A 53 -7.63 13.60 -0.16
CA GLU A 53 -7.75 14.29 1.14
C GLU A 53 -7.53 15.81 1.03
N ARG A 54 -6.79 16.25 0.00
CA ARG A 54 -6.57 17.68 -0.28
C ARG A 54 -7.57 18.27 -1.27
N GLY A 55 -8.61 17.52 -1.65
CA GLY A 55 -9.63 17.94 -2.62
C GLY A 55 -9.09 18.09 -4.05
N ARG A 56 -7.97 17.43 -4.38
CA ARG A 56 -7.40 17.48 -5.74
C ARG A 56 -8.18 16.53 -6.66
N PRO A 57 -8.23 16.84 -7.97
CA PRO A 57 -8.90 15.96 -8.91
C PRO A 57 -8.15 14.62 -9.04
N MET A 58 -8.91 13.56 -9.29
CA MET A 58 -8.39 12.24 -9.62
C MET A 58 -7.51 12.31 -10.86
N LYS A 59 -6.36 11.63 -10.81
CA LYS A 59 -5.45 11.47 -11.94
C LYS A 59 -5.34 9.99 -12.27
N LEU A 60 -5.57 9.65 -13.53
CA LEU A 60 -5.45 8.29 -14.05
C LEU A 60 -4.32 8.23 -15.06
N PHE A 61 -3.69 7.07 -15.15
CA PHE A 61 -2.72 6.75 -16.19
C PHE A 61 -3.43 6.46 -17.51
N ALA A 62 -2.79 6.76 -18.63
CA ALA A 62 -3.30 6.35 -19.93
C ALA A 62 -3.29 4.81 -20.01
N GLU A 63 -4.41 4.22 -20.43
CA GLU A 63 -4.52 2.78 -20.63
C GLU A 63 -3.75 2.37 -21.89
N ASP A 64 -2.81 1.43 -21.74
CA ASP A 64 -1.96 0.91 -22.82
C ASP A 64 -2.13 -0.60 -23.04
N GLY A 65 -3.12 -1.22 -22.39
CA GLY A 65 -3.37 -2.67 -22.40
C GLY A 65 -2.50 -3.47 -21.44
N SER A 66 -1.47 -2.87 -20.83
CA SER A 66 -0.62 -3.53 -19.85
C SER A 66 -1.31 -3.58 -18.47
N PRO A 67 -0.87 -4.49 -17.57
CA PRO A 67 -1.40 -4.54 -16.21
C PRO A 67 -1.14 -3.27 -15.39
N GLY A 68 -0.11 -2.49 -15.72
CA GLY A 68 0.33 -1.33 -14.94
C GLY A 68 -0.75 -0.25 -14.79
N PRO A 69 -1.10 0.46 -15.87
CA PRO A 69 -2.19 1.45 -15.85
C PRO A 69 -3.51 0.84 -15.41
N ARG A 70 -3.86 -0.36 -15.90
CA ARG A 70 -5.13 -1.03 -15.59
C ARG A 70 -5.33 -1.27 -14.09
N VAL A 71 -4.37 -1.91 -13.43
CA VAL A 71 -4.44 -2.22 -11.99
C VAL A 71 -4.38 -0.95 -11.15
N THR A 72 -3.47 -0.03 -11.51
CA THR A 72 -3.30 1.22 -10.77
C THR A 72 -4.56 2.08 -10.83
N ASN A 73 -5.15 2.24 -12.02
CA ASN A 73 -6.37 3.03 -12.21
C ASN A 73 -7.57 2.45 -11.47
N ALA A 74 -7.72 1.12 -11.45
CA ALA A 74 -8.78 0.47 -10.68
C ALA A 74 -8.69 0.79 -9.18
N ILE A 75 -7.49 0.72 -8.60
CA ILE A 75 -7.25 1.05 -7.19
C ILE A 75 -7.45 2.55 -6.92
N VAL A 76 -6.94 3.42 -7.79
CA VAL A 76 -7.09 4.89 -7.64
C VAL A 76 -8.56 5.29 -7.65
N ARG A 77 -9.38 4.74 -8.57
CA ARG A 77 -10.81 5.01 -8.62
C ARG A 77 -11.50 4.67 -7.30
N ARG A 78 -11.27 3.46 -6.80
CA ARG A 78 -11.83 3.00 -5.52
C ARG A 78 -11.37 3.85 -4.35
N ILE A 79 -10.12 4.32 -4.32
CA ILE A 79 -9.67 5.26 -3.30
C ILE A 79 -10.48 6.55 -3.31
N TYR A 80 -10.82 7.10 -4.47
CA TYR A 80 -11.65 8.32 -4.52
C TYR A 80 -13.12 8.06 -4.21
N GLU A 81 -13.64 6.91 -4.63
CA GLU A 81 -15.07 6.58 -4.57
C GLU A 81 -15.50 6.00 -3.22
N GLU A 82 -14.60 5.33 -2.50
CA GLU A 82 -14.93 4.60 -1.27
C GLU A 82 -14.58 5.38 0.00
N PRO A 83 -15.56 5.97 0.70
CA PRO A 83 -15.31 6.74 1.92
C PRO A 83 -14.79 5.88 3.08
N GLN A 84 -15.02 4.55 3.07
CA GLN A 84 -14.45 3.65 4.09
C GLN A 84 -12.91 3.58 4.09
N ILE A 85 -12.27 3.95 2.98
CA ILE A 85 -10.82 4.13 2.89
C ILE A 85 -10.50 5.51 3.45
N ASP A 86 -10.54 5.65 4.77
CA ASP A 86 -10.50 6.93 5.51
C ASP A 86 -9.14 7.25 6.14
N SER A 87 -8.12 6.42 5.90
CA SER A 87 -6.82 6.59 6.54
C SER A 87 -5.68 6.05 5.65
N PRO A 88 -4.46 6.60 5.81
CA PRO A 88 -3.28 6.11 5.08
C PRO A 88 -3.07 4.60 5.23
N LYS A 89 -3.24 4.08 6.45
CA LYS A 89 -3.08 2.65 6.74
C LYS A 89 -4.12 1.79 6.00
N LYS A 90 -5.38 2.24 5.92
CA LYS A 90 -6.41 1.53 5.16
C LYS A 90 -6.12 1.59 3.66
N ALA A 91 -5.69 2.74 3.13
CA ALA A 91 -5.31 2.87 1.72
C ALA A 91 -4.15 1.95 1.33
N GLU A 92 -3.12 1.83 2.19
CA GLU A 92 -2.03 0.88 1.99
C GLU A 92 -2.52 -0.58 2.03
N ALA A 93 -3.28 -0.96 3.06
CA ALA A 93 -3.76 -2.33 3.20
C ALA A 93 -4.67 -2.73 2.03
N PHE A 94 -5.60 -1.83 1.67
CA PHE A 94 -6.50 -1.97 0.53
C PHE A 94 -5.73 -2.18 -0.78
N SER A 95 -4.84 -1.25 -1.13
CA SER A 95 -4.11 -1.31 -2.40
C SER A 95 -3.23 -2.55 -2.51
N ARG A 96 -2.57 -2.98 -1.42
CA ARG A 96 -1.80 -4.24 -1.40
C ARG A 96 -2.68 -5.45 -1.64
N ALA A 97 -3.82 -5.55 -0.95
CA ALA A 97 -4.73 -6.68 -1.09
C ALA A 97 -5.30 -6.76 -2.51
N THR A 98 -5.84 -5.65 -3.02
CA THR A 98 -6.46 -5.59 -4.36
C THR A 98 -5.45 -5.82 -5.48
N CYS A 99 -4.23 -5.27 -5.38
CA CYS A 99 -3.20 -5.54 -6.39
C CYS A 99 -2.86 -7.02 -6.46
N ASN A 100 -2.65 -7.68 -5.31
CA ASN A 100 -2.34 -9.11 -5.28
C ASN A 100 -3.47 -9.95 -5.88
N GLU A 101 -4.72 -9.62 -5.56
CA GLU A 101 -5.90 -10.30 -6.11
C GLU A 101 -5.98 -10.17 -7.65
N MET A 102 -5.83 -8.95 -8.17
CA MET A 102 -5.88 -8.67 -9.61
C MET A 102 -4.72 -9.30 -10.38
N MET A 103 -3.55 -9.43 -9.75
CA MET A 103 -2.41 -10.11 -10.36
C MET A 103 -2.57 -11.62 -10.34
N GLN A 104 -3.16 -12.20 -9.29
CA GLN A 104 -3.45 -13.64 -9.25
C GLN A 104 -4.51 -14.05 -10.28
N SER A 105 -5.57 -13.25 -10.47
CA SER A 105 -6.57 -13.53 -11.51
C SER A 105 -6.01 -13.41 -12.92
N GLY A 106 -5.19 -12.39 -13.18
CA GLY A 106 -4.53 -12.20 -14.48
C GLY A 106 -3.43 -13.22 -14.82
N GLU A 107 -2.87 -13.91 -13.81
CA GLU A 107 -1.86 -14.96 -14.02
C GLU A 107 -2.50 -16.28 -14.49
N SER A 108 -3.76 -16.54 -14.12
CA SER A 108 -4.52 -17.71 -14.56
C SER A 108 -5.05 -17.63 -16.00
N GLU A 109 -5.05 -16.44 -16.61
CA GLU A 109 -5.53 -16.19 -17.99
C GLU A 109 -4.38 -16.10 -19.02
N ARG A 110 -3.13 -16.36 -18.60
CA ARG A 110 -1.97 -16.38 -19.50
C ARG A 110 -1.86 -17.77 -20.17
N PRO A 111 -2.07 -17.91 -21.50
CA PRO A 111 -2.02 -19.19 -22.20
C PRO A 111 -0.62 -19.81 -22.23
#